data_AF-A0A8X6TFV9-F1
#
_entry.id   AF-A0A8X6TFV9-F1
#
_cell.length_a   1.000
_cell.length_b   1.000
_cell.length_c   1.000
_cell.angle_alpha   90.00
_cell.angle_beta   90.00
_cell.angle_gamma   90.00
#
_symmetry.space_group_name_H-M   'P 1'
#
loop_
_entity.id
_entity.type
_entity.pdbx_description
1 polymer ?
#
loop_
_entity_poly.entity_id
_entity_poly.type
_entity_poly.pdbx_seq_one_letter_code
_entity_poly.pdbx_strand_id
1 'polypeptide(L)'
;MKALMIASISHDVGHPGLNESYLKKVQCTLTRMYDDPVIEQHHVQTCFLILQDIRCNIFCDLGSDDYKEVLDVIKMTIESTNLQKYKLQCERMRHIVETGVDFRKKHVRNSLKALMMMACDLCSGWKRWDEHKNVVWSLYKEIFNQGDKEVSFGIITPEHMLRANAENIPKYQAAFMENVIFPIYQLLIKVFPQLRDILKTSQDNLECWKTY
;
A
#
# COMPACT_ATOMS: atom_id res chain seq x y z
N MET A 1 5.28 9.23 15.47
CA MET A 1 4.86 7.82 15.70
C MET A 1 3.34 7.70 15.70
N LYS A 2 2.60 8.46 16.54
CA LYS A 2 1.12 8.42 16.59
C LYS A 2 0.45 8.56 15.22
N ALA A 3 0.84 9.55 14.42
CA ALA A 3 0.32 9.75 13.06
C ALA A 3 0.47 8.52 12.15
N LEU A 4 1.61 7.81 12.23
CA LEU A 4 1.85 6.60 11.41
C LEU A 4 0.93 5.45 11.83
N MET A 5 0.71 5.27 13.14
CA MET A 5 -0.19 4.24 13.64
C MET A 5 -1.63 4.47 13.17
N ILE A 6 -2.08 5.73 13.20
CA ILE A 6 -3.40 6.08 12.69
C ILE A 6 -3.49 5.87 11.20
N ALA A 7 -2.51 6.34 10.43
CA ALA A 7 -2.47 6.08 9.00
C ALA A 7 -2.49 4.57 8.70
N SER A 8 -1.74 3.74 9.42
CA SER A 8 -1.75 2.29 9.20
C SER A 8 -3.12 1.65 9.45
N ILE A 9 -3.89 2.12 10.44
CA ILE A 9 -5.23 1.58 10.73
C ILE A 9 -6.28 2.13 9.75
N SER A 10 -6.07 3.34 9.21
CA SER A 10 -7.06 4.02 8.36
C SER A 10 -6.73 4.01 6.87
N HIS A 11 -5.59 3.46 6.42
CA HIS A 11 -5.13 3.63 5.03
C HIS A 11 -6.07 3.08 3.97
N ASP A 12 -6.89 2.08 4.29
CA ASP A 12 -7.92 1.48 3.41
C ASP A 12 -9.35 1.72 3.92
N VAL A 13 -9.56 2.70 4.81
CA VAL A 13 -10.88 2.93 5.41
C VAL A 13 -11.91 3.30 4.33
N GLY A 14 -13.00 2.53 4.26
CA GLY A 14 -14.04 2.72 3.25
C GLY A 14 -13.70 2.16 1.86
N HIS A 15 -12.67 1.30 1.73
CA HIS A 15 -12.32 0.68 0.45
C HIS A 15 -13.50 -0.13 -0.14
N PRO A 16 -13.88 0.09 -1.41
CA PRO A 16 -15.04 -0.56 -2.02
C PRO A 16 -14.77 -1.98 -2.52
N GLY A 17 -13.54 -2.47 -2.37
CA GLY A 17 -13.09 -3.74 -2.97
C GLY A 17 -12.96 -3.65 -4.50
N LEU A 18 -12.65 -2.45 -5.01
CA LEU A 18 -12.54 -2.13 -6.42
C LEU A 18 -11.33 -1.22 -6.64
N ASN A 19 -10.53 -1.48 -7.67
CA ASN A 19 -9.37 -0.66 -7.97
C ASN A 19 -9.74 0.66 -8.70
N GLU A 20 -8.80 1.58 -8.68
CA GLU A 20 -8.90 2.92 -9.27
C GLU A 20 -9.32 2.90 -10.75
N SER A 21 -8.81 1.94 -11.53
CA SER A 21 -9.11 1.82 -12.95
C SER A 21 -10.59 1.54 -13.19
N TYR A 22 -11.17 0.61 -12.42
CA TYR A 22 -12.58 0.28 -12.51
C TYR A 22 -13.46 1.46 -12.12
N LEU A 23 -13.17 2.11 -10.99
CA LEU A 23 -13.95 3.27 -10.51
C LEU A 23 -14.06 4.38 -11.58
N LYS A 24 -12.98 4.62 -12.33
CA LYS A 24 -12.95 5.55 -13.46
C LYS A 24 -13.77 5.09 -14.65
N LYS A 25 -13.65 3.82 -15.04
CA LYS A 25 -14.41 3.24 -16.16
C LYS A 25 -15.93 3.31 -15.92
N VAL A 26 -16.37 3.08 -14.68
CA VAL A 26 -17.79 3.10 -14.32
C VAL A 26 -18.29 4.46 -13.82
N GLN A 27 -17.43 5.49 -13.80
CA GLN A 27 -17.75 6.86 -13.35
C GLN A 27 -18.50 6.91 -12.01
N CYS A 28 -18.01 6.16 -11.02
CA CYS A 28 -18.65 6.11 -9.70
C CYS A 28 -18.64 7.48 -9.00
N THR A 29 -19.45 7.65 -7.95
CA THR A 29 -19.53 8.93 -7.23
C THR A 29 -18.17 9.41 -6.69
N LEU A 30 -17.29 8.50 -6.27
CA LEU A 30 -15.96 8.86 -5.75
C LEU A 30 -15.13 9.62 -6.79
N THR A 31 -15.18 9.25 -8.08
CA THR A 31 -14.42 9.92 -9.14
C THR A 31 -14.98 11.31 -9.48
N ARG A 32 -16.14 11.68 -8.93
CA ARG A 32 -16.70 13.04 -9.01
C ARG A 32 -16.34 13.89 -7.79
N MET A 33 -15.93 13.27 -6.70
CA MET A 33 -15.61 13.93 -5.43
C MET A 33 -14.12 14.23 -5.29
N TYR A 34 -13.27 13.39 -5.86
CA TYR A 34 -11.82 13.45 -5.67
C TYR A 34 -11.07 13.47 -6.99
N ASP A 35 -9.91 14.11 -6.96
CA ASP A 35 -8.92 14.03 -8.03
C ASP A 35 -8.02 12.79 -7.85
N ASP A 36 -7.16 12.54 -8.83
CA ASP A 36 -6.22 11.42 -8.76
C ASP A 36 -5.20 11.59 -7.61
N PRO A 37 -4.95 10.54 -6.82
CA PRO A 37 -5.62 9.25 -6.87
C PRO A 37 -6.89 9.20 -5.99
N VAL A 38 -8.00 8.75 -6.59
CA VAL A 38 -9.35 8.86 -6.02
C VAL A 38 -9.49 8.04 -4.74
N ILE A 39 -9.00 6.80 -4.74
CA ILE A 39 -9.14 5.87 -3.61
C ILE A 39 -8.36 6.37 -2.38
N GLU A 40 -7.06 6.70 -2.51
CA GLU A 40 -6.30 7.17 -1.35
C GLU A 40 -6.79 8.53 -0.84
N GLN A 41 -7.29 9.41 -1.73
CA GLN A 41 -7.96 10.63 -1.28
C GLN A 41 -9.21 10.32 -0.45
N HIS A 42 -10.01 9.33 -0.87
CA HIS A 42 -11.17 8.90 -0.10
C HIS A 42 -10.78 8.41 1.30
N HIS A 43 -9.75 7.57 1.42
CA HIS A 43 -9.24 7.08 2.71
C HIS A 43 -8.78 8.21 3.62
N VAL A 44 -8.05 9.19 3.07
CA VAL A 44 -7.62 10.39 3.82
C VAL A 44 -8.83 11.17 4.34
N GLN A 45 -9.81 11.46 3.48
CA GLN A 45 -10.98 12.24 3.88
C GLN A 45 -11.83 11.50 4.91
N THR A 46 -12.05 10.20 4.73
CA THR A 46 -12.78 9.39 5.71
C THR A 46 -12.04 9.34 7.06
N CYS A 47 -10.70 9.20 7.06
CA CYS A 47 -9.90 9.29 8.29
C CYS A 47 -10.06 10.67 8.97
N PHE A 48 -10.04 11.75 8.20
CA PHE A 48 -10.17 13.11 8.75
C PHE A 48 -11.57 13.38 9.30
N LEU A 49 -12.62 12.89 8.64
CA LEU A 49 -13.99 12.98 9.14
C LEU A 49 -14.14 12.26 10.49
N ILE A 50 -13.51 11.08 10.65
CA ILE A 50 -13.51 10.37 11.93
C ILE A 50 -12.79 11.19 13.01
N LEU A 51 -11.63 11.77 12.69
CA LEU A 51 -10.86 12.60 13.63
C LEU A 51 -11.54 13.94 13.96
N GLN A 52 -12.48 14.41 13.15
CA GLN A 52 -13.28 15.61 13.44
C GLN A 52 -14.38 15.35 14.48
N ASP A 53 -14.81 14.11 14.68
CA ASP A 53 -15.74 13.78 15.76
C ASP A 53 -15.02 13.90 17.11
N ILE A 54 -15.55 14.76 18.00
CA ILE A 54 -14.99 15.01 19.32
C ILE A 54 -14.82 13.74 20.17
N ARG A 55 -15.64 12.71 19.92
CA ARG A 55 -15.58 11.43 20.63
C ARG A 55 -14.46 10.52 20.12
N CYS A 56 -13.95 10.79 18.92
CA CYS A 56 -12.95 9.98 18.22
C CYS A 56 -11.60 10.70 18.07
N ASN A 57 -11.55 12.01 18.30
CA ASN A 57 -10.34 12.81 18.14
C ASN A 57 -9.30 12.51 19.24
N ILE A 58 -8.45 11.52 19.00
CA ILE A 58 -7.35 11.14 19.90
C ILE A 58 -6.21 12.18 19.95
N PHE A 59 -6.30 13.25 19.15
CA PHE A 59 -5.33 14.34 19.08
C PHE A 59 -5.91 15.66 19.62
N CYS A 60 -7.04 15.60 20.35
CA CYS A 60 -7.75 16.78 20.86
C CYS A 60 -6.91 17.68 21.77
N ASP A 61 -5.91 17.12 22.47
CA ASP A 61 -5.02 17.86 23.38
C ASP A 61 -3.84 18.54 22.66
N LEU A 62 -3.68 18.36 21.35
CA LEU A 62 -2.59 18.98 20.60
C LEU A 62 -2.89 20.45 20.29
N GLY A 63 -1.84 21.28 20.31
CA GLY A 63 -1.90 22.62 19.74
C GLY A 63 -2.13 22.59 18.23
N SER A 64 -2.55 23.73 17.66
CA SER A 64 -2.91 23.84 16.24
C SER A 64 -1.81 23.38 15.28
N ASP A 65 -0.55 23.73 15.59
CA ASP A 65 0.59 23.42 14.72
C ASP A 65 0.94 21.93 14.74
N ASP A 66 0.94 21.32 15.93
CA ASP A 66 1.18 19.88 16.09
C ASP A 66 0.05 19.05 15.48
N TYR A 67 -1.20 19.48 15.67
CA TYR A 67 -2.37 18.84 15.07
C TYR A 67 -2.27 18.87 13.54
N LYS A 68 -1.89 20.01 12.96
CA LYS A 68 -1.65 20.14 11.52
C LYS A 68 -0.51 19.22 11.04
N GLU A 69 0.61 19.14 11.76
CA GLU A 69 1.71 18.24 11.39
C GLU A 69 1.26 16.77 11.42
N VAL A 70 0.44 16.37 12.40
CA VAL A 70 -0.12 15.01 12.47
C VAL A 70 -0.99 14.71 11.26
N LEU A 71 -1.90 15.62 10.88
CA LEU A 71 -2.76 15.44 9.70
C LEU A 71 -1.93 15.39 8.40
N ASP A 72 -0.92 16.25 8.26
CA ASP A 72 -0.01 16.24 7.11
C ASP A 72 0.73 14.90 6.98
N VAL A 73 1.18 14.34 8.10
CA VAL A 73 1.85 13.03 8.11
C VAL A 73 0.86 11.93 7.74
N ILE A 74 -0.35 11.90 8.33
CA ILE A 74 -1.38 10.90 8.02
C ILE A 74 -1.68 10.92 6.51
N LYS A 75 -2.02 12.10 5.98
CA LYS A 75 -2.33 12.28 4.57
C LYS A 75 -1.22 11.76 3.67
N MET A 76 0.01 12.23 3.88
CA MET A 76 1.16 11.84 3.06
C MET A 76 1.44 10.34 3.10
N THR A 77 1.26 9.70 4.26
CA THR A 77 1.48 8.26 4.40
C THR A 77 0.37 7.43 3.75
N ILE A 78 -0.90 7.80 3.90
CA ILE A 78 -2.00 7.11 3.21
C ILE A 78 -1.84 7.28 1.70
N GLU A 79 -1.55 8.49 1.20
CA GLU A 79 -1.30 8.72 -0.24
C GLU A 79 -0.12 7.94 -0.82
N SER A 80 0.75 7.39 0.04
CA SER A 80 1.90 6.56 -0.35
C SER A 80 1.57 5.07 -0.50
N THR A 81 0.40 4.60 -0.07
CA THR A 81 -0.04 3.21 -0.33
C THR A 81 -0.41 3.01 -1.81
N ASN A 82 -0.64 4.10 -2.55
CA ASN A 82 -0.84 4.03 -3.98
C ASN A 82 0.38 3.42 -4.70
N LEU A 83 0.23 2.17 -5.12
CA LEU A 83 1.31 1.44 -5.80
C LEU A 83 1.72 2.05 -7.13
N GLN A 84 0.96 2.94 -7.78
CA GLN A 84 1.45 3.65 -8.98
C GLN A 84 2.66 4.55 -8.67
N LYS A 85 2.78 5.02 -7.43
CA LYS A 85 3.88 5.90 -6.98
C LYS A 85 5.12 5.12 -6.52
N TYR A 86 5.07 3.78 -6.44
CA TYR A 86 6.12 2.97 -5.81
C TYR A 86 7.50 3.17 -6.47
N LYS A 87 7.57 3.24 -7.80
CA LYS A 87 8.86 3.38 -8.52
C LYS A 87 9.55 4.69 -8.16
N LEU A 88 8.79 5.80 -8.21
CA LEU A 88 9.28 7.12 -7.85
C LEU A 88 9.73 7.16 -6.39
N GLN A 89 8.99 6.50 -5.51
CA GLN A 89 9.33 6.42 -4.09
C GLN A 89 10.60 5.60 -3.84
N CYS A 90 10.77 4.47 -4.51
CA CYS A 90 11.98 3.66 -4.47
C CYS A 90 13.20 4.41 -5.03
N GLU A 91 13.03 5.17 -6.11
CA GLU A 91 14.10 6.01 -6.68
C GLU A 91 14.55 7.09 -5.69
N ARG A 92 13.60 7.84 -5.11
CA ARG A 92 13.88 8.84 -4.07
C ARG A 92 14.63 8.24 -2.90
N MET A 93 14.17 7.08 -2.40
CA MET A 93 14.82 6.44 -1.27
C MET A 93 16.20 5.89 -1.61
N ARG A 94 16.40 5.38 -2.83
CA ARG A 94 17.72 4.95 -3.33
C ARG A 94 18.72 6.10 -3.29
N HIS A 95 18.33 7.27 -3.82
CA HIS A 95 19.16 8.47 -3.78
C HIS A 95 19.50 8.90 -2.34
N ILE A 96 18.52 8.86 -1.41
CA ILE A 96 18.74 9.18 0.01
C ILE A 96 19.75 8.21 0.65
N VAL A 97 19.64 6.92 0.35
CA VAL A 97 20.56 5.91 0.91
C VAL A 97 21.97 6.07 0.35
N GLU A 98 22.12 6.39 -0.94
CA GLU A 98 23.42 6.58 -1.60
C GLU A 98 24.13 7.86 -1.15
N THR A 99 23.36 8.94 -0.88
CA THR A 99 23.91 10.23 -0.43
C THR A 99 24.08 10.34 1.09
N GLY A 100 23.55 9.37 1.85
CA GLY A 100 23.60 9.32 3.30
C GLY A 100 22.28 9.71 3.96
N VAL A 101 21.84 8.87 4.90
CA VAL A 101 20.58 9.05 5.62
C VAL A 101 20.76 10.06 6.76
N ASP A 102 20.26 11.29 6.57
CA ASP A 102 20.21 12.31 7.62
C ASP A 102 18.78 12.53 8.13
N PHE A 103 18.47 11.93 9.28
CA PHE A 103 17.15 12.03 9.91
C PHE A 103 16.76 13.44 10.38
N ARG A 104 17.70 14.41 10.43
CA ARG A 104 17.37 15.80 10.76
C ARG A 104 16.62 16.48 9.61
N LYS A 105 16.78 15.99 8.38
CA LYS A 105 16.10 16.53 7.19
C LYS A 105 14.66 16.01 7.08
N LYS A 106 13.69 16.92 7.02
CA LYS A 106 12.24 16.58 6.94
C LYS A 106 11.91 15.69 5.74
N HIS A 107 12.48 15.95 4.57
CA HIS A 107 12.24 15.16 3.36
C HIS A 107 12.76 13.71 3.49
N VAL A 108 13.90 13.50 4.17
CA VAL A 108 14.43 12.15 4.46
C VAL A 108 13.46 11.40 5.36
N ARG A 109 13.01 12.03 6.45
CA ARG A 109 12.00 11.43 7.35
C ARG A 109 10.71 11.10 6.62
N ASN A 110 10.22 12.00 5.77
CA ASN A 110 8.96 11.78 5.05
C ASN A 110 9.07 10.68 4.00
N SER A 111 10.17 10.62 3.25
CA SER A 111 10.43 9.53 2.31
C SER A 111 10.52 8.18 3.04
N LEU A 112 11.21 8.14 4.18
CA LEU A 112 11.27 6.90 4.96
C LEU A 112 9.90 6.46 5.48
N LYS A 113 9.07 7.39 5.98
CA LYS A 113 7.69 7.09 6.41
C LYS A 113 6.86 6.49 5.27
N ALA A 114 6.95 7.06 4.07
CA ALA A 114 6.26 6.53 2.88
C ALA A 114 6.75 5.12 2.52
N LEU A 115 8.06 4.88 2.52
CA LEU A 115 8.60 3.54 2.27
C LEU A 115 8.16 2.54 3.34
N MET A 116 8.18 2.94 4.62
CA MET A 116 7.71 2.10 5.73
C MET A 116 6.23 1.78 5.59
N MET A 117 5.40 2.74 5.19
CA MET A 117 3.97 2.52 4.97
C MET A 117 3.74 1.50 3.84
N MET A 118 4.44 1.62 2.71
CA MET A 118 4.39 0.61 1.64
C MET A 118 4.84 -0.78 2.13
N ALA A 119 5.88 -0.84 2.98
CA ALA A 119 6.35 -2.10 3.54
C ALA A 119 5.34 -2.74 4.51
N CYS A 120 4.61 -1.91 5.27
CA CYS A 120 3.54 -2.33 6.17
C CYS A 120 2.31 -2.83 5.40
N ASP A 121 1.91 -2.12 4.35
CA ASP A 121 0.80 -2.49 3.47
C ASP A 121 1.07 -3.86 2.80
N LEU A 122 2.29 -4.05 2.29
CA LEU A 122 2.72 -5.31 1.67
C LEU A 122 3.21 -6.37 2.67
N CYS A 123 2.93 -6.23 3.97
CA CYS A 123 3.59 -7.05 5.00
C CYS A 123 3.27 -8.55 4.93
N SER A 124 2.23 -8.97 4.20
CA SER A 124 1.96 -10.38 3.93
C SER A 124 3.13 -11.07 3.23
N GLY A 125 3.96 -10.34 2.47
CA GLY A 125 5.10 -10.86 1.74
C GLY A 125 6.16 -11.54 2.60
N TRP A 126 6.31 -11.12 3.86
CA TRP A 126 7.30 -11.68 4.81
C TRP A 126 6.67 -12.52 5.93
N LYS A 127 5.39 -12.90 5.82
CA LYS A 127 4.77 -13.85 6.76
C LYS A 127 5.16 -15.28 6.43
N ARG A 128 4.86 -16.23 7.31
CA ARG A 128 5.10 -17.65 7.04
C ARG A 128 4.25 -18.06 5.83
N TRP A 129 4.73 -19.06 5.09
CA TRP A 129 4.11 -19.49 3.84
C TRP A 129 2.59 -19.64 3.91
N ASP A 130 2.05 -20.33 4.92
CA ASP A 130 0.61 -20.55 5.02
C ASP A 130 -0.19 -19.25 5.21
N GLU A 131 0.35 -18.29 5.97
CA GLU A 131 -0.27 -16.99 6.21
C GLU A 131 -0.20 -16.13 4.93
N HIS A 132 0.97 -16.09 4.30
CA HIS A 132 1.18 -15.40 3.02
C HIS A 132 0.21 -15.91 1.95
N LYS A 133 0.18 -17.23 1.75
CA LYS A 133 -0.70 -17.93 0.81
C LYS A 133 -2.17 -17.62 1.08
N ASN A 134 -2.61 -17.64 2.34
CA ASN A 134 -4.00 -17.33 2.70
C ASN A 134 -4.38 -15.88 2.34
N VAL A 135 -3.50 -14.90 2.60
CA VAL A 135 -3.73 -13.51 2.20
C VAL A 135 -3.79 -13.38 0.68
N VAL A 136 -2.88 -14.04 -0.05
CA VAL A 136 -2.88 -14.03 -1.52
C VAL A 136 -4.18 -14.62 -2.08
N TRP A 137 -4.68 -15.72 -1.54
CA TRP A 137 -5.96 -16.28 -1.99
C TRP A 137 -7.15 -15.36 -1.68
N SER A 138 -7.14 -14.68 -0.54
CA SER A 138 -8.15 -13.65 -0.23
C SER A 138 -8.09 -12.49 -1.22
N LEU A 139 -6.88 -12.03 -1.56
CA LEU A 139 -6.65 -10.98 -2.56
C LEU A 139 -7.17 -11.41 -3.94
N TYR A 140 -6.85 -12.63 -4.40
CA TYR A 140 -7.34 -13.10 -5.70
C TYR A 140 -8.85 -13.30 -5.74
N LYS A 141 -9.50 -13.62 -4.61
CA LYS A 141 -10.97 -13.63 -4.54
C LYS A 141 -11.53 -12.24 -4.86
N GLU A 142 -10.95 -11.18 -4.31
CA GLU A 142 -11.36 -9.80 -4.62
C GLU A 142 -11.07 -9.43 -6.08
N ILE A 143 -9.84 -9.68 -6.54
CA ILE A 143 -9.39 -9.42 -7.91
C ILE A 143 -10.31 -10.11 -8.94
N PHE A 144 -10.61 -11.39 -8.74
CA PHE A 144 -11.48 -12.14 -9.65
C PHE A 144 -12.92 -11.67 -9.59
N ASN A 145 -13.44 -11.31 -8.41
CA ASN A 145 -14.79 -10.75 -8.31
C ASN A 145 -14.91 -9.43 -9.08
N GLN A 146 -13.86 -8.59 -9.07
CA GLN A 146 -13.81 -7.41 -9.93
C GLN A 146 -13.69 -7.79 -11.41
N GLY A 147 -12.81 -8.73 -11.76
CA GLY A 147 -12.63 -9.19 -13.14
C GLY A 147 -13.91 -9.75 -13.76
N ASP A 148 -14.66 -10.57 -13.01
CA ASP A 148 -15.96 -11.11 -13.42
C ASP A 148 -16.97 -9.97 -13.70
N LYS A 149 -16.98 -8.93 -12.86
CA LYS A 149 -17.78 -7.71 -13.09
C LYS A 149 -17.34 -7.00 -14.36
N GLU A 150 -16.04 -6.74 -14.54
CA GLU A 150 -15.53 -6.07 -15.74
C GLU A 150 -15.93 -6.80 -17.02
N VAL A 151 -15.76 -8.12 -17.08
CA VAL A 151 -16.17 -8.95 -18.21
C VAL A 151 -17.68 -8.84 -18.46
N SER A 152 -18.51 -8.88 -17.41
CA SER A 152 -19.97 -8.77 -17.55
C SER A 152 -20.43 -7.42 -18.13
N PHE A 153 -19.64 -6.36 -17.95
CA PHE A 153 -19.88 -5.04 -18.53
C PHE A 153 -19.16 -4.81 -19.88
N GLY A 154 -18.55 -5.85 -20.46
CA GLY A 154 -17.81 -5.74 -21.73
C GLY A 154 -16.50 -4.95 -21.62
N ILE A 155 -15.94 -4.82 -20.41
CA ILE A 155 -14.68 -4.11 -20.17
C ILE A 155 -13.51 -5.06 -20.45
N ILE A 156 -12.53 -4.59 -21.23
CA ILE A 156 -11.26 -5.29 -21.41
C ILE A 156 -10.55 -5.38 -20.05
N THR A 157 -10.44 -6.61 -19.57
CA THR A 157 -9.97 -6.97 -18.24
C THR A 157 -8.55 -7.55 -18.33
N PRO A 158 -7.60 -7.14 -17.49
CA PRO A 158 -6.25 -7.72 -17.47
C PRO A 158 -6.25 -9.22 -17.19
N GLU A 159 -5.34 -9.98 -17.81
CA GLU A 159 -5.29 -11.44 -17.69
C GLU A 159 -5.21 -11.96 -16.25
N HIS A 160 -4.44 -11.29 -15.37
CA HIS A 160 -4.29 -11.67 -13.97
C HIS A 160 -5.57 -11.48 -13.14
N MET A 161 -6.57 -10.78 -13.68
CA MET A 161 -7.88 -10.59 -13.06
C MET A 161 -8.93 -11.58 -13.57
N LEU A 162 -8.60 -12.39 -14.56
CA LEU A 162 -9.50 -13.41 -15.10
C LEU A 162 -9.36 -14.69 -14.30
N ARG A 163 -10.45 -15.16 -13.70
CA ARG A 163 -10.49 -16.41 -12.93
C ARG A 163 -10.08 -17.63 -13.76
N ALA A 164 -10.28 -17.58 -15.06
CA ALA A 164 -9.85 -18.62 -16.00
C ALA A 164 -8.33 -18.81 -16.09
N ASN A 165 -7.54 -17.84 -15.60
CA ASN A 165 -6.09 -17.86 -15.58
C ASN A 165 -5.54 -18.12 -14.15
N ALA A 166 -6.35 -18.69 -13.26
CA ALA A 166 -5.95 -18.90 -11.85
C ALA A 166 -4.72 -19.81 -11.71
N GLU A 167 -4.46 -20.69 -12.67
CA GLU A 167 -3.24 -21.50 -12.74
C GLU A 167 -1.96 -20.66 -12.90
N ASN A 168 -2.07 -19.42 -13.36
CA ASN A 168 -0.94 -18.50 -13.50
C ASN A 168 -0.67 -17.66 -12.25
N ILE A 169 -1.48 -17.80 -11.18
CA ILE A 169 -1.27 -17.10 -9.90
C ILE A 169 0.18 -17.21 -9.40
N PRO A 170 0.82 -18.40 -9.37
CA PRO A 170 2.19 -18.51 -8.88
C PRO A 170 3.18 -17.66 -9.68
N LYS A 171 3.04 -17.62 -11.00
CA LYS A 171 3.85 -16.77 -11.89
C LYS A 171 3.63 -15.29 -11.62
N TYR A 172 2.39 -14.86 -11.45
CA TYR A 172 2.06 -13.46 -11.15
C TYR A 172 2.59 -13.04 -9.77
N GLN A 173 2.49 -13.91 -8.76
CA GLN A 173 3.03 -13.66 -7.43
C GLN A 173 4.56 -13.58 -7.45
N ALA A 174 5.23 -14.52 -8.12
CA ALA A 174 6.69 -14.47 -8.27
C ALA A 174 7.14 -13.13 -8.87
N ALA A 175 6.50 -12.70 -9.96
CA ALA A 175 6.78 -11.42 -10.59
C ALA A 175 6.48 -10.23 -9.67
N PHE A 176 5.37 -10.24 -8.93
CA PHE A 176 5.03 -9.16 -8.00
C PHE A 176 6.05 -9.06 -6.85
N MET A 177 6.48 -10.18 -6.30
CA MET A 177 7.49 -10.23 -5.24
C MET A 177 8.82 -9.64 -5.72
N GLU A 178 9.30 -10.08 -6.88
CA GLU A 178 10.58 -9.63 -7.44
C GLU A 178 10.56 -8.15 -7.86
N ASN A 179 9.46 -7.68 -8.45
CA ASN A 179 9.39 -6.34 -9.06
C ASN A 179 8.84 -5.25 -8.13
N VAL A 180 8.19 -5.62 -7.03
CA VAL A 180 7.54 -4.66 -6.10
C VAL A 180 8.02 -4.89 -4.67
N ILE A 181 7.85 -6.09 -4.11
CA ILE A 181 8.14 -6.35 -2.68
C ILE A 181 9.63 -6.25 -2.37
N PHE A 182 10.48 -6.96 -3.12
CA PHE A 182 11.91 -6.99 -2.85
C PHE A 182 12.60 -5.63 -2.94
N PRO A 183 12.34 -4.77 -3.95
CA PRO A 183 12.90 -3.43 -3.99
C PRO A 183 12.59 -2.59 -2.74
N ILE A 184 11.37 -2.70 -2.21
CA ILE A 184 10.93 -1.97 -1.01
C ILE A 184 11.70 -2.48 0.22
N TYR A 185 11.74 -3.80 0.44
CA TYR A 185 12.43 -4.38 1.60
C TYR A 185 13.94 -4.20 1.55
N GLN A 186 14.56 -4.31 0.37
CA GLN A 186 15.99 -4.04 0.19
C GLN A 186 16.34 -2.61 0.60
N LEU A 187 15.56 -1.62 0.16
CA LEU A 187 15.77 -0.22 0.56
C LEU A 187 15.58 -0.03 2.06
N LEU A 188 14.55 -0.66 2.65
CA LEU A 188 14.30 -0.58 4.07
C LEU A 188 15.44 -1.17 4.89
N ILE A 189 16.01 -2.31 4.46
CA ILE A 189 17.15 -2.98 5.11
C ILE A 189 18.44 -2.16 5.00
N LYS A 190 18.62 -1.37 3.93
CA LYS A 190 19.77 -0.45 3.85
C LYS A 190 19.72 0.63 4.94
N VAL A 191 18.53 0.99 5.43
CA VAL A 191 18.36 1.93 6.56
C VAL A 191 18.33 1.21 7.91
N PHE A 192 17.68 0.05 7.96
CA PHE A 192 17.50 -0.77 9.16
C PHE A 192 18.00 -2.20 8.95
N PRO A 193 19.33 -2.45 9.06
CA PRO A 193 19.92 -3.76 8.81
C PRO A 193 19.39 -4.90 9.68
N GLN A 194 18.79 -4.59 10.82
CA GLN A 194 18.13 -5.55 11.70
C GLN A 194 16.88 -6.19 11.07
N LEU A 195 16.34 -5.64 9.99
CA LEU A 195 15.15 -6.16 9.31
C LEU A 195 15.47 -7.20 8.22
N ARG A 196 16.72 -7.70 8.13
CA ARG A 196 17.13 -8.65 7.07
C ARG A 196 16.24 -9.89 6.95
N ASP A 197 15.68 -10.35 8.07
CA ASP A 197 14.82 -11.54 8.10
C ASP A 197 13.52 -11.36 7.30
N ILE A 198 13.02 -10.12 7.12
CA ILE A 198 11.80 -9.89 6.31
C ILE A 198 12.07 -10.19 4.84
N LEU A 199 13.25 -9.83 4.31
CA LEU A 199 13.63 -10.11 2.93
C LEU A 199 13.90 -11.60 2.76
N LYS A 200 14.59 -12.23 3.71
CA LYS A 200 14.86 -13.67 3.68
C LYS A 200 13.55 -14.48 3.63
N THR A 201 12.61 -14.19 4.54
CA THR A 201 11.31 -14.89 4.57
C THR A 201 10.53 -14.67 3.27
N SER A 202 10.61 -13.47 2.70
CA SER A 202 9.98 -13.19 1.40
C SER A 202 10.65 -13.96 0.25
N GLN A 203 11.95 -14.19 0.29
CA GLN A 203 12.65 -15.02 -0.68
C GLN A 203 12.27 -16.50 -0.54
N ASP A 204 12.12 -17.00 0.69
CA ASP A 204 11.62 -18.36 0.94
C ASP A 204 10.20 -18.54 0.37
N ASN A 205 9.31 -17.55 0.56
CA ASN A 205 7.97 -17.54 -0.04
C ASN A 205 8.00 -17.53 -1.58
N LEU A 206 8.96 -16.85 -2.20
CA LEU A 206 9.13 -16.89 -3.66
C LEU A 206 9.49 -18.30 -4.15
N GLU A 207 10.36 -19.02 -3.44
CA GLU A 207 10.70 -20.41 -3.80
C GLU A 207 9.51 -21.35 -3.62
N CYS A 208 8.66 -21.12 -2.62
CA CYS A 208 7.38 -21.82 -2.50
C CYS A 208 6.47 -21.54 -3.72
N TRP A 209 6.36 -20.30 -4.18
CA TRP A 209 5.57 -20.00 -5.40
C TRP A 209 6.14 -20.65 -6.66
N LYS A 210 7.45 -20.74 -6.81
CA LYS A 210 8.08 -21.41 -7.97
C LYS A 210 7.80 -22.91 -8.03
N THR A 211 7.38 -23.51 -6.92
CA THR A 211 7.14 -24.96 -6.78
C THR A 211 5.66 -25.30 -6.50
N TYR A 212 4.78 -24.29 -6.42
CA TYR A 212 3.34 -24.42 -6.18
C TYR A 212 2.56 -24.64 -7.49
#